data_AF-A0A4Q2YRR0-F1
#
_entry.id   AF-A0A4Q2YRR0-F1
#
_cell.length_a   1.000
_cell.length_b   1.000
_cell.length_c   1.000
_cell.angle_alpha   90.00
_cell.angle_beta   90.00
_cell.angle_gamma   90.00
#
_symmetry.space_group_name_H-M   'P 1'
#
loop_
_entity.id
_entity.type
_entity.pdbx_description
1 polymer ?
#
loop_
_entity_poly.entity_id
_entity_poly.type
_entity_poly.pdbx_seq_one_letter_code
_entity_poly.pdbx_strand_id
1 'polypeptide(L)'
;MKPAVPITVPIALLQMMFVVVGVLMTRFTLSASGHPAENVAWNPVSVFIRNHGYLLLLLPLTWSITALWMERETLPWPRALTIVSGVAPLTLLGFLFWHGAASPSTGKRFITTSS
;
A
#
# COMPACT_ATOMS: atom_id res chain seq x y z
N MET A 1 22.87 29.56 -7.98
CA MET A 1 22.60 28.21 -8.53
C MET A 1 21.32 27.71 -7.88
N LYS A 2 20.26 27.39 -8.64
CA LYS A 2 19.02 26.84 -8.09
C LYS A 2 19.33 25.43 -7.58
N PRO A 3 19.08 25.07 -6.30
CA PRO A 3 19.21 23.69 -5.88
C PRO A 3 18.22 22.87 -6.71
N ALA A 4 18.74 21.95 -7.53
CA ALA A 4 17.90 21.02 -8.25
C ALA A 4 17.20 20.16 -7.21
N VAL A 5 15.87 20.17 -7.19
CA VAL A 5 15.09 19.31 -6.30
C VAL A 5 15.44 17.86 -6.64
N PRO A 6 15.92 17.06 -5.69
CA PRO A 6 16.30 15.68 -5.99
C PRO A 6 15.05 14.90 -6.40
N ILE A 7 15.17 14.11 -7.47
CA ILE A 7 14.08 13.35 -8.11
C ILE A 7 13.48 12.33 -7.13
N THR A 8 14.21 12.00 -6.07
CA THR A 8 13.77 11.16 -4.95
C THR A 8 12.56 11.73 -4.21
N VAL A 9 12.49 13.06 -4.04
CA VAL A 9 11.41 13.73 -3.29
C VAL A 9 10.03 13.54 -3.92
N PRO A 10 9.80 13.83 -5.22
CA PRO A 10 8.49 13.61 -5.83
C PRO A 10 8.09 12.14 -5.86
N ILE A 11 9.04 11.20 -6.03
CA ILE A 11 8.75 9.76 -5.99
C ILE A 11 8.32 9.33 -4.58
N ALA A 12 9.03 9.79 -3.54
CA ALA A 12 8.68 9.51 -2.15
C ALA A 12 7.29 10.04 -1.80
N LEU A 13 6.98 11.28 -2.20
CA LEU A 13 5.66 11.88 -2.00
C LEU A 13 4.56 11.08 -2.69
N LEU A 14 4.79 10.65 -3.94
CA LEU A 14 3.84 9.83 -4.68
C LEU A 14 3.58 8.49 -3.98
N GLN A 15 4.63 7.83 -3.48
CA GLN A 15 4.48 6.59 -2.71
C GLN A 15 3.70 6.79 -1.41
N MET A 16 4.00 7.85 -0.66
CA MET A 16 3.30 8.18 0.58
C MET A 16 1.81 8.45 0.32
N MET A 17 1.49 9.25 -0.70
CA MET A 17 0.11 9.49 -1.11
C MET A 17 -0.60 8.19 -1.50
N PHE A 18 0.07 7.33 -2.27
CA PHE A 18 -0.49 6.06 -2.71
C PHE A 18 -0.83 5.14 -1.53
N VAL A 19 0.07 5.02 -0.55
CA VAL A 19 -0.18 4.23 0.67
C VAL A 19 -1.35 4.82 1.47
N VAL A 20 -1.33 6.13 1.73
CA VAL A 20 -2.38 6.79 2.52
C VAL A 20 -3.75 6.61 1.88
N VAL A 21 -3.85 6.89 0.58
CA VAL A 21 -5.11 6.73 -0.17
C VAL A 21 -5.55 5.28 -0.20
N GLY A 22 -4.65 4.33 -0.46
CA GLY A 22 -4.99 2.90 -0.51
C GLY A 22 -5.47 2.36 0.83
N VAL A 23 -4.86 2.76 1.94
CA VAL A 23 -5.29 2.38 3.29
C VAL A 23 -6.66 3.01 3.62
N LEU A 24 -6.85 4.29 3.33
CA LEU A 24 -8.12 4.97 3.57
C LEU A 24 -9.26 4.35 2.75
N MET A 25 -9.03 4.06 1.47
CA MET A 25 -9.99 3.38 0.60
C MET A 25 -10.33 2.00 1.15
N THR A 26 -9.34 1.20 1.53
CA THR A 26 -9.58 -0.15 2.09
C THR A 26 -10.40 -0.08 3.37
N ARG A 27 -10.09 0.88 4.26
CA ARG A 27 -10.86 1.11 5.49
C ARG A 27 -12.29 1.53 5.20
N PHE A 28 -12.48 2.46 4.26
CA PHE A 28 -13.80 2.93 3.87
C PHE A 28 -14.64 1.81 3.25
N THR A 29 -14.07 1.03 2.32
CA THR A 29 -14.75 -0.11 1.70
C THR A 29 -15.17 -1.15 2.74
N LEU A 30 -14.28 -1.53 3.67
CA LEU A 30 -14.60 -2.45 4.76
C LEU A 30 -15.70 -1.90 5.68
N SER A 31 -15.61 -0.63 6.07
CA SER A 31 -16.61 0.02 6.92
C SER A 31 -17.97 0.11 6.22
N ALA A 32 -18.01 0.48 4.95
CA ALA A 32 -19.22 0.56 4.14
C ALA A 32 -19.86 -0.81 3.92
N SER A 33 -19.05 -1.88 3.87
CA SER A 33 -19.55 -3.26 3.79
C SER A 33 -20.05 -3.85 5.11
N GLY A 34 -20.01 -3.09 6.21
CA GLY A 34 -20.49 -3.54 7.52
C GLY A 34 -19.52 -4.41 8.31
N HIS A 35 -18.22 -4.35 8.00
CA HIS A 35 -17.20 -5.08 8.77
C HIS A 35 -16.98 -4.45 10.16
N PRO A 36 -16.92 -5.24 11.25
CA PRO A 36 -17.02 -6.70 11.30
C PRO A 36 -18.47 -7.22 11.33
N ALA A 37 -18.82 -8.09 10.38
CA ALA A 37 -20.03 -8.90 10.43
C ALA A 37 -19.65 -10.36 10.77
N GLU A 38 -20.34 -10.96 11.74
CA GLU A 38 -20.01 -12.28 12.31
C GLU A 38 -20.19 -13.44 11.30
N ASN A 39 -21.02 -13.25 10.27
CA ASN A 39 -21.38 -14.30 9.31
C ASN A 39 -20.72 -14.15 7.92
N VAL A 40 -19.65 -13.33 7.81
CA VAL A 40 -18.98 -13.04 6.54
C VAL A 40 -17.48 -13.36 6.65
N ALA A 41 -16.97 -14.17 5.73
CA ALA A 41 -15.57 -14.61 5.71
C ALA A 41 -14.64 -13.56 5.10
N TRP A 42 -14.35 -12.46 5.78
CA TRP A 42 -13.56 -11.34 5.26
C TRP A 42 -12.19 -11.73 4.66
N ASN A 43 -11.80 -11.07 3.58
CA ASN A 43 -10.48 -11.25 2.97
C ASN A 43 -9.38 -10.87 3.98
N PRO A 44 -8.46 -11.80 4.32
CA PRO A 44 -7.43 -11.56 5.33
C PRO A 44 -6.50 -10.39 4.96
N VAL A 45 -6.28 -10.15 3.66
CA VAL A 45 -5.46 -9.03 3.19
C VAL A 45 -6.11 -7.70 3.51
N SER A 46 -7.41 -7.57 3.27
CA SER A 46 -8.15 -6.33 3.55
C SER A 46 -8.22 -6.05 5.05
N VAL A 47 -8.43 -7.09 5.87
CA VAL A 47 -8.40 -6.98 7.34
C VAL A 47 -7.00 -6.59 7.83
N PHE A 48 -5.94 -7.17 7.24
CA PHE A 48 -4.56 -6.80 7.54
C PHE A 48 -4.30 -5.33 7.21
N ILE A 49 -4.69 -4.85 6.02
CA ILE A 49 -4.54 -3.45 5.62
C ILE A 49 -5.33 -2.51 6.55
N ARG A 50 -6.53 -2.91 6.99
CA ARG A 50 -7.31 -2.12 7.95
C ARG A 50 -6.55 -1.95 9.28
N ASN A 51 -6.07 -3.05 9.85
CA ASN A 51 -5.50 -3.07 11.19
C ASN A 51 -4.05 -2.58 11.23
N HIS A 52 -3.26 -2.94 10.21
CA HIS A 52 -1.82 -2.74 10.14
C HIS A 52 -1.38 -1.93 8.93
N GLY A 53 -2.29 -1.26 8.22
CA GLY A 53 -1.97 -0.48 7.01
C GLY A 53 -0.94 0.63 7.23
N TYR A 54 -0.78 1.11 8.47
CA TYR A 54 0.29 2.05 8.82
C TYR A 54 1.70 1.44 8.66
N LEU A 55 1.86 0.13 8.80
CA LEU A 55 3.14 -0.55 8.54
C LEU A 55 3.54 -0.46 7.06
N LEU A 56 2.58 -0.30 6.14
CA LEU A 56 2.87 -0.11 4.73
C LEU A 56 3.60 1.22 4.46
N LEU A 57 3.56 2.19 5.39
CA LEU A 57 4.34 3.42 5.32
C LEU A 57 5.84 3.19 5.58
N LEU A 58 6.21 2.08 6.22
CA LEU A 58 7.63 1.74 6.40
C LEU A 58 8.31 1.50 5.04
N LEU A 59 7.57 1.01 4.05
CA LEU A 59 8.08 0.74 2.71
C LEU A 59 8.59 2.02 2.00
N PRO A 60 7.78 3.08 1.80
CA PRO A 60 8.28 4.34 1.23
C PRO A 60 9.28 5.05 2.13
N LEU A 61 9.18 4.90 3.45
CA LEU A 61 10.08 5.56 4.40
C LEU A 61 11.50 4.95 4.34
N THR A 62 11.62 3.62 4.40
CA THR A 62 12.90 2.90 4.23
C THR A 62 13.52 3.15 2.86
N TRP A 63 12.71 3.15 1.80
CA TRP A 63 13.17 3.49 0.46
C TRP A 63 13.71 4.92 0.39
N SER A 64 12.99 5.90 0.94
CA SER A 64 13.41 7.31 0.96
C SER A 64 14.70 7.51 1.73
N ILE A 65 14.85 6.87 2.90
CA ILE A 65 16.09 6.93 3.69
C ILE A 65 17.26 6.34 2.88
N THR A 66 17.05 5.18 2.26
CA THR A 66 18.09 4.52 1.46
C THR A 66 18.48 5.36 0.25
N ALA A 67 17.51 5.96 -0.43
CA ALA A 67 17.74 6.81 -1.60
C ALA A 67 18.49 8.10 -1.24
N LEU A 68 18.11 8.77 -0.14
CA LEU A 68 18.80 9.96 0.37
C LEU A 68 20.21 9.64 0.85
N TRP A 69 20.42 8.48 1.48
CA TRP A 69 21.75 8.04 1.90
C TRP A 69 22.67 7.76 0.71
N MET A 70 22.16 7.07 -0.32
CA MET A 70 22.88 6.84 -1.58
C MET A 70 23.23 8.14 -2.32
N GLU A 71 22.30 9.11 -2.34
CA GLU A 71 22.56 10.44 -2.92
C GLU A 71 23.65 11.19 -2.13
N ARG A 72 23.72 11.02 -0.81
CA ARG A 72 24.70 11.68 0.05
C ARG A 72 26.11 11.12 -0.08
N GLU A 73 26.26 9.80 -0.17
CA GLU A 73 27.56 9.13 -0.22
C GLU A 73 28.25 9.21 -1.60
N THR A 74 27.66 9.89 -2.58
CA THR A 74 28.19 10.01 -3.97
C THR A 74 28.53 8.66 -4.60
N LEU A 75 27.86 7.59 -4.14
CA LEU A 75 28.01 6.27 -4.72
C LEU A 75 27.57 6.32 -6.18
N PRO A 76 28.20 5.55 -7.09
CA PRO A 76 27.79 5.46 -8.48
C PRO A 76 26.45 4.71 -8.56
N TRP A 77 25.37 5.42 -8.22
CA TRP A 77 24.01 4.93 -8.24
C TRP A 77 23.29 5.51 -9.47
N PRO A 78 22.99 4.69 -10.48
CA PRO A 78 22.30 5.14 -11.67
C PRO A 78 20.91 5.69 -11.33
N ARG A 79 20.55 6.84 -11.89
CA ARG A 79 19.19 7.42 -11.75
C ARG A 79 18.08 6.44 -12.15
N ALA A 80 18.35 5.58 -13.14
CA ALA A 80 17.43 4.52 -13.55
C ALA A 80 17.13 3.54 -12.41
N LEU A 81 18.13 3.17 -11.58
CA LEU A 81 17.91 2.29 -10.44
C LEU A 81 17.11 2.98 -9.33
N THR A 82 17.27 4.29 -9.12
CA THR A 82 16.41 5.06 -8.20
C THR A 82 14.95 4.99 -8.65
N ILE A 83 14.69 5.20 -9.94
CA ILE A 83 13.32 5.16 -10.48
C ILE A 83 12.75 3.74 -10.38
N VAL A 84 13.49 2.72 -10.81
CA VAL A 84 13.02 1.32 -10.78
C VAL A 84 12.76 0.86 -9.35
N SER A 85 13.69 1.13 -8.42
CA SER A 85 13.52 0.79 -7.01
C SER A 85 12.40 1.58 -6.33
N GLY A 86 12.06 2.77 -6.83
CA GLY A 86 10.91 3.55 -6.36
C GLY A 86 9.58 3.11 -6.97
N VAL A 87 9.56 2.59 -8.20
CA VAL A 87 8.35 2.10 -8.86
C VAL A 87 7.99 0.68 -8.42
N ALA A 88 8.97 -0.18 -8.16
CA ALA A 88 8.74 -1.55 -7.67
C ALA A 88 7.87 -1.64 -6.39
N PRO A 89 8.06 -0.82 -5.34
CA PRO A 89 7.17 -0.82 -4.18
C PRO A 89 5.76 -0.31 -4.51
N LEU A 90 5.61 0.62 -5.47
CA LEU A 90 4.29 1.08 -5.93
C LEU A 90 3.51 -0.05 -6.59
N THR A 91 4.15 -0.83 -7.47
CA THR A 91 3.48 -1.95 -8.14
C THR A 91 3.11 -3.05 -7.13
N LEU A 92 3.99 -3.34 -6.17
CA LEU A 92 3.69 -4.28 -5.08
C LEU A 92 2.50 -3.82 -4.22
N LEU A 93 2.49 -2.55 -3.81
CA LEU A 93 1.38 -1.96 -3.05
C LEU A 93 0.09 -1.96 -3.86
N GLY A 94 0.17 -1.63 -5.15
CA GLY A 94 -0.97 -1.66 -6.07
C GLY A 94 -1.57 -3.06 -6.18
N PHE A 95 -0.72 -4.09 -6.29
CA PHE A 95 -1.16 -5.48 -6.30
C PHE A 95 -1.83 -5.89 -4.97
N LEU A 96 -1.26 -5.48 -3.84
CA LEU A 96 -1.83 -5.71 -2.50
C LEU A 96 -3.22 -5.07 -2.34
N PHE A 97 -3.38 -3.80 -2.74
CA PHE A 97 -4.66 -3.11 -2.68
C PHE A 97 -5.68 -3.71 -3.65
N TRP A 98 -5.25 -4.06 -4.87
CA TRP A 98 -6.09 -4.75 -5.84
C TRP A 98 -6.60 -6.08 -5.29
N HIS A 99 -5.73 -6.90 -4.73
CA HIS A 99 -6.11 -8.19 -4.14
C HIS A 99 -7.03 -8.02 -2.91
N GLY A 100 -6.82 -6.98 -2.11
CA GLY A 100 -7.71 -6.61 -1.01
C GLY A 100 -9.10 -6.15 -1.49
N ALA A 101 -9.17 -5.47 -2.63
CA ALA A 101 -10.43 -4.97 -3.21
C ALA A 101 -11.19 -6.04 -4.01
N ALA A 102 -10.49 -6.96 -4.68
CA ALA A 102 -11.05 -7.93 -5.62
C ALA A 102 -11.86 -9.08 -4.97
N SER A 103 -12.03 -9.11 -3.65
CA SER A 103 -12.82 -10.15 -2.99
C SER A 103 -13.67 -9.61 -1.84
N PRO A 104 -14.94 -9.25 -2.09
CA PRO A 104 -15.96 -9.59 -1.13
C PRO A 104 -16.04 -11.11 -1.14
N SER A 105 -15.60 -11.72 -0.04
CA SER A 105 -15.72 -13.16 0.15
C SER A 105 -17.10 -13.62 -0.27
N THR A 106 -17.12 -14.58 -1.18
CA THR A 106 -18.31 -15.31 -1.60
C THR A 106 -18.91 -15.94 -0.36
N GLY A 107 -19.74 -15.18 0.35
CA GLY A 107 -20.53 -15.65 1.47
C GLY A 107 -21.50 -16.63 0.87
N LYS A 108 -21.12 -17.92 0.84
CA LYS A 108 -22.10 -18.99 0.78
C LYS A 108 -23.01 -18.74 1.97
N ARG A 109 -24.16 -18.10 1.75
CA ARG A 109 -25.30 -18.14 2.66
C ARG A 109 -25.52 -19.61 2.96
N PHE A 110 -25.05 -20.07 4.12
CA PHE A 110 -25.56 -21.30 4.70
C PHE A 110 -26.99 -20.98 5.11
N ILE A 111 -27.91 -21.18 4.18
CA ILE A 111 -29.33 -21.24 4.46
C ILE A 111 -29.49 -22.54 5.24
N THR A 112 -29.38 -22.47 6.56
CA THR A 112 -29.92 -23.50 7.45
C THR A 112 -31.44 -23.44 7.30
N THR A 113 -31.96 -24.22 6.37
CA THR A 113 -33.37 -24.65 6.39
C THR A 113 -33.56 -25.50 7.64
N SER A 114 -34.07 -24.91 8.70
CA SER A 114 -34.64 -25.65 9.82
C SER A 114 -35.98 -26.23 9.38
N SER A 115 -36.00 -27.54 9.17
CA SER A 115 -37.19 -28.39 9.09
C SER A 115 -37.79 -28.63 10.47
#